data_AF-A0A136JVS0-F1
#
_entry.id   AF-A0A136JVS0-F1
#
_cell.length_a   1.000
_cell.length_b   1.000
_cell.length_c   1.000
_cell.angle_alpha   90.00
_cell.angle_beta   90.00
_cell.angle_gamma   90.00
#
_symmetry.space_group_name_H-M   'P 1'
#
loop_
_entity.id
_entity.type
_entity.pdbx_description
1 polymer ?
#
loop_
_entity_poly.entity_id
_entity_poly.type
_entity_poly.pdbx_seq_one_letter_code
_entity_poly.pdbx_strand_id
1 'polypeptide(L)'
;MVERSVYLARIGYEGPVAPSIETLRALHLSHVLTVPFENLDIHLGCPISLEPSHLFRKIVLGRRGGYCFELNGLFALLLEEFGFAVTRLAARVLYGAEGVRPRSHQILLVHLGEARWLVDVGFGGQEPREPVPLTVGEEQPQGPDRFRLVTGERDEYLLQCAIDGAWTNLYSFTLDPWLPIDFAFAN
;
A
#
# COMPACT_ATOMS: atom_id res chain seq x y z
N MET A 1 -3.77 7.37 18.56
CA MET A 1 -2.45 7.96 18.27
C MET A 1 -1.51 6.81 18.00
N VAL A 2 -0.77 6.83 16.90
CA VAL A 2 0.19 5.78 16.55
C VAL A 2 1.46 6.01 17.34
N GLU A 3 1.81 5.10 18.25
CA GLU A 3 3.09 5.20 18.97
C GLU A 3 4.24 4.78 18.03
N ARG A 4 4.89 5.78 17.44
CA ARG A 4 5.91 5.63 16.39
C ARG A 4 6.96 4.56 16.73
N SER A 5 7.56 4.62 17.91
CA SER A 5 8.60 3.68 18.35
C SER A 5 8.11 2.23 18.40
N VAL A 6 6.87 2.00 18.85
CA VAL A 6 6.27 0.67 18.95
C VAL A 6 5.95 0.11 17.56
N TYR A 7 5.49 0.97 16.63
CA TYR A 7 5.33 0.59 15.23
C TYR A 7 6.67 0.21 14.61
N LEU A 8 7.68 1.07 14.74
CA LEU A 8 9.01 0.79 14.20
C LEU A 8 9.58 -0.54 14.72
N ALA A 9 9.37 -0.83 16.01
CA ALA A 9 9.72 -2.13 16.59
C ALA A 9 8.92 -3.31 16.00
N ARG A 10 7.62 -3.11 15.68
CA ARG A 10 6.80 -4.14 15.01
C ARG A 10 7.35 -4.51 13.64
N ILE A 11 7.90 -3.54 12.91
CA ILE A 11 8.46 -3.74 11.57
C ILE A 11 9.98 -3.96 11.56
N GLY A 12 10.63 -3.94 12.72
CA GLY A 12 12.08 -4.14 12.84
C GLY A 12 12.91 -3.02 12.22
N TYR A 13 12.40 -1.78 12.20
CA TYR A 13 13.09 -0.63 11.61
C TYR A 13 13.78 0.23 12.67
N GLU A 14 15.09 0.44 12.51
CA GLU A 14 15.93 1.25 13.42
C GLU A 14 16.60 2.44 12.71
N GLY A 15 16.23 2.71 11.47
CA GLY A 15 16.83 3.76 10.64
C GLY A 15 16.27 5.16 10.89
N PRO A 16 16.75 6.16 10.10
CA PRO A 16 16.27 7.54 10.15
C PRO A 16 14.77 7.65 9.83
N VAL A 17 14.08 8.63 10.41
CA VAL A 17 12.63 8.85 10.17
C VAL A 17 12.33 10.15 9.43
N ALA A 18 13.36 10.82 8.90
CA ALA A 18 13.16 12.03 8.11
C ALA A 18 12.42 11.70 6.80
N PRO A 19 11.52 12.57 6.31
CA PRO A 19 10.74 12.32 5.09
C PRO A 19 11.62 12.42 3.84
N SER A 20 12.28 11.31 3.51
CA SER A 20 13.12 11.13 2.33
C SER A 20 12.75 9.84 1.60
N ILE A 21 13.23 9.68 0.36
CA ILE A 21 12.99 8.47 -0.42
C ILE A 21 13.69 7.25 0.19
N GLU A 22 14.87 7.43 0.79
CA GLU A 22 15.60 6.38 1.49
C GLU A 22 14.81 5.86 2.69
N THR A 23 14.26 6.76 3.50
CA THR A 23 13.38 6.41 4.63
C THR A 23 12.12 5.71 4.13
N LEU A 24 11.46 6.24 3.08
CA LEU A 24 10.22 5.67 2.56
C LEU A 24 10.44 4.24 2.02
N ARG A 25 11.51 4.01 1.25
CA ARG A 25 11.91 2.67 0.79
C ARG A 25 12.15 1.72 1.95
N ALA A 26 12.92 2.16 2.94
CA ALA A 26 13.29 1.29 4.05
C ALA A 26 12.10 0.95 4.96
N LEU A 27 11.20 1.91 5.22
CA LEU A 27 9.95 1.66 5.95
C LEU A 27 9.01 0.72 5.17
N HIS A 28 8.86 0.92 3.86
CA HIS A 28 8.03 0.09 2.99
C HIS A 28 8.50 -1.37 3.02
N LEU A 29 9.78 -1.58 2.70
CA LEU A 29 10.40 -2.91 2.72
C LEU A 29 10.29 -3.57 4.09
N SER A 30 10.55 -2.83 5.18
CA SER A 30 10.43 -3.36 6.54
C SER A 30 9.01 -3.81 6.86
N HIS A 31 8.00 -3.05 6.41
CA HIS A 31 6.60 -3.41 6.62
C HIS A 31 6.22 -4.69 5.86
N VAL A 32 6.47 -4.73 4.54
CA VAL A 32 6.14 -5.87 3.68
C VAL A 32 6.81 -7.16 4.15
N LEU A 33 8.05 -7.09 4.65
CA LEU A 33 8.76 -8.29 5.12
C LEU A 33 8.30 -8.81 6.49
N THR A 34 7.55 -8.03 7.28
CA THR A 34 7.27 -8.35 8.69
C THR A 34 5.79 -8.36 9.06
N VAL A 35 4.94 -7.65 8.33
CA VAL A 35 3.50 -7.58 8.56
C VAL A 35 2.81 -8.36 7.45
N PRO A 36 2.22 -9.53 7.75
CA PRO A 36 1.63 -10.36 6.71
C PRO A 36 0.33 -9.74 6.17
N PHE A 37 0.11 -9.91 4.87
CA PHE A 37 -1.24 -9.85 4.33
C PHE A 37 -2.05 -11.06 4.80
N GLU A 38 -3.23 -10.84 5.37
CA GLU A 38 -4.13 -11.90 5.83
C GLU A 38 -5.60 -11.44 5.89
N ASN A 39 -6.51 -12.40 5.76
CA ASN A 39 -7.96 -12.20 5.79
C ASN A 39 -8.65 -13.12 6.82
N LEU A 40 -7.95 -13.49 7.89
CA LEU A 40 -8.43 -14.46 8.88
C LEU A 40 -9.69 -13.98 9.60
N ASP A 41 -9.77 -12.68 9.92
CA ASP A 41 -10.94 -12.11 10.58
C ASP A 41 -12.21 -12.25 9.73
N ILE A 42 -12.09 -12.06 8.41
CA ILE A 42 -13.21 -12.24 7.47
C ILE A 42 -13.68 -13.69 7.51
N HIS A 43 -12.75 -14.66 7.47
CA HIS A 43 -13.10 -16.07 7.54
C HIS A 43 -13.71 -16.49 8.89
N LEU A 44 -13.37 -15.79 9.97
CA LEU A 44 -13.92 -16.02 11.30
C LEU A 44 -15.20 -15.21 11.58
N GLY A 45 -15.67 -14.40 10.62
CA GLY A 45 -16.83 -13.51 10.81
C GLY A 45 -16.58 -12.38 11.81
N CYS A 46 -15.32 -12.06 12.10
CA CYS A 46 -14.94 -10.93 12.93
C CYS A 46 -15.06 -9.63 12.12
N PRO A 47 -15.77 -8.60 12.62
CA PRO A 47 -15.85 -7.32 11.92
C PRO A 47 -14.48 -6.67 11.76
N ILE A 48 -14.22 -6.14 10.57
CA ILE A 48 -13.02 -5.34 10.31
C ILE A 48 -13.29 -3.89 10.67
N SER A 49 -12.37 -3.27 11.41
CA SER A 49 -12.47 -1.90 11.85
C SER A 49 -11.28 -1.09 11.37
N LEU A 50 -11.55 -0.05 10.58
CA LEU A 50 -10.53 0.88 10.08
C LEU A 50 -10.20 2.03 11.05
N GLU A 51 -10.80 2.05 12.25
CA GLU A 51 -10.44 3.01 13.29
C GLU A 51 -8.94 2.91 13.65
N PRO A 52 -8.20 4.05 13.67
CA PRO A 52 -6.76 4.06 13.89
C PRO A 52 -6.30 3.28 15.13
N SER A 53 -7.07 3.37 16.23
CA SER A 53 -6.73 2.68 17.49
C SER A 53 -6.92 1.16 17.39
N HIS A 54 -7.87 0.69 16.59
CA HIS A 54 -8.14 -0.72 16.37
C HIS A 54 -7.08 -1.32 15.45
N LEU A 55 -6.75 -0.64 14.36
CA LEU A 55 -5.66 -1.03 13.44
C LEU A 55 -4.34 -1.18 14.21
N PHE A 56 -3.98 -0.16 14.99
CA PHE A 56 -2.75 -0.18 15.78
C PHE A 56 -2.73 -1.34 16.79
N ARG A 57 -3.84 -1.56 17.52
CA ARG A 57 -3.94 -2.67 18.47
C ARG A 57 -3.82 -4.03 17.78
N LYS A 58 -4.49 -4.24 16.64
CA LYS A 58 -4.48 -5.52 15.92
C LYS A 58 -3.10 -5.82 15.33
N ILE A 59 -2.59 -4.91 14.50
CA ILE A 59 -1.40 -5.16 13.67
C ILE A 59 -0.11 -4.96 14.46
N VAL A 60 -0.03 -3.89 15.27
CA VAL A 60 1.20 -3.54 15.99
C VAL A 60 1.29 -4.29 17.31
N LEU A 61 0.32 -4.10 18.21
CA LEU A 61 0.37 -4.70 19.54
C LEU A 61 0.06 -6.20 19.51
N GLY A 62 -0.95 -6.60 18.76
CA GLY A 62 -1.37 -7.99 18.59
C GLY A 62 -0.49 -8.78 17.62
N ARG A 63 0.47 -8.12 16.97
CA ARG A 63 1.40 -8.70 15.98
C ARG A 63 0.71 -9.50 14.86
N ARG A 64 -0.51 -9.11 14.51
CA ARG A 64 -1.24 -9.69 13.38
C ARG A 64 -0.89 -9.00 12.07
N GLY A 65 -1.55 -9.47 11.01
CA GLY A 65 -1.60 -8.81 9.72
C GLY A 65 -2.96 -8.13 9.51
N GLY A 66 -3.29 -7.94 8.24
CA GLY A 66 -4.59 -7.51 7.76
C GLY A 66 -4.61 -7.52 6.24
N TYR A 67 -5.69 -7.06 5.63
CA TYR A 67 -5.74 -6.84 4.18
C TYR A 67 -5.50 -5.36 3.80
N CYS A 68 -5.71 -5.01 2.53
CA CYS A 68 -5.28 -3.75 1.95
C CYS A 68 -5.68 -2.48 2.73
N PHE A 69 -6.94 -2.36 3.15
CA PHE A 69 -7.42 -1.18 3.87
C PHE A 69 -6.76 -1.04 5.25
N GLU A 70 -6.54 -2.16 5.93
CA GLU A 70 -5.91 -2.17 7.25
C GLU A 70 -4.42 -1.83 7.15
N LEU A 71 -3.71 -2.47 6.21
CA LEU A 71 -2.27 -2.31 6.05
C LEU A 71 -1.91 -0.92 5.50
N ASN A 72 -2.49 -0.53 4.36
CA ASN A 72 -2.23 0.80 3.78
C ASN A 72 -2.82 1.93 4.62
N GLY A 73 -3.96 1.70 5.30
CA GLY A 73 -4.53 2.67 6.23
C GLY A 73 -3.61 2.93 7.42
N LEU A 74 -3.10 1.87 8.04
CA LEU A 74 -2.17 1.98 9.16
C LEU A 74 -0.81 2.54 8.74
N PHE A 75 -0.30 2.16 7.56
CA PHE A 75 0.96 2.68 7.04
C PHE A 75 0.87 4.17 6.72
N ALA A 76 -0.26 4.64 6.16
CA ALA A 76 -0.49 6.06 5.94
C ALA A 76 -0.39 6.88 7.23
N LEU A 77 -0.98 6.40 8.32
CA LEU A 77 -0.89 7.07 9.63
C LEU A 77 0.56 7.18 10.11
N LEU A 78 1.37 6.13 9.94
CA LEU A 78 2.79 6.16 10.30
C LEU A 78 3.56 7.20 9.48
N LEU A 79 3.35 7.22 8.16
CA LEU A 79 4.00 8.17 7.26
C LEU A 79 3.61 9.62 7.59
N GLU A 80 2.34 9.89 7.87
CA GLU A 80 1.85 11.21 8.28
C GLU A 80 2.50 11.67 9.60
N GLU A 81 2.66 10.77 10.57
CA GLU A 81 3.35 11.04 11.85
C GLU A 81 4.85 11.34 11.70
N PHE A 82 5.46 10.93 10.58
CA PHE A 82 6.83 11.29 10.20
C PHE A 82 6.90 12.49 9.25
N GLY A 83 5.76 13.13 8.95
CA GLY A 83 5.69 14.35 8.14
C GLY A 83 5.74 14.11 6.63
N PHE A 84 5.51 12.88 6.16
CA PHE A 84 5.29 12.65 4.73
C PHE A 84 3.95 13.25 4.30
N ALA A 85 3.91 13.82 3.09
CA ALA A 85 2.68 14.26 2.46
C ALA A 85 2.02 13.06 1.75
N VAL A 86 0.93 12.54 2.32
CA VAL A 86 0.26 11.31 1.86
C VAL A 86 -1.13 11.62 1.32
N THR A 87 -1.40 11.16 0.10
CA THR A 87 -2.75 11.10 -0.48
C THR A 87 -3.21 9.65 -0.52
N ARG A 88 -4.39 9.37 0.03
CA ARG A 88 -5.01 8.04 -0.07
C ARG A 88 -5.77 7.95 -1.39
N LEU A 89 -5.60 6.84 -2.09
CA LEU A 89 -6.24 6.57 -3.38
C LEU A 89 -6.92 5.20 -3.33
N ALA A 90 -7.82 4.95 -4.28
CA ALA A 90 -8.42 3.64 -4.47
C ALA A 90 -8.18 3.10 -5.88
N ALA A 91 -7.96 1.80 -5.96
CA ALA A 91 -7.65 1.06 -7.16
C ALA A 91 -8.67 -0.04 -7.45
N ARG A 92 -8.84 -0.38 -8.72
CA ARG A 92 -9.58 -1.55 -9.19
C ARG A 92 -8.59 -2.70 -9.37
N VAL A 93 -8.79 -3.80 -8.66
CA VAL A 93 -7.95 -5.00 -8.83
C VAL A 93 -8.24 -5.62 -10.20
N LEU A 94 -7.20 -5.84 -10.99
CA LEU A 94 -7.27 -6.47 -12.32
C LEU A 94 -6.62 -7.86 -12.32
N TYR A 95 -5.74 -8.14 -11.35
CA TYR A 95 -5.11 -9.43 -11.20
C TYR A 95 -6.16 -10.54 -10.99
N GLY A 96 -6.08 -11.60 -11.79
CA GLY A 96 -7.03 -12.72 -11.76
C GLY A 96 -8.48 -12.29 -12.00
N ALA A 97 -8.69 -11.21 -12.76
CA ALA A 97 -10.02 -10.65 -13.05
C ALA A 97 -10.34 -10.66 -14.54
N GLU A 98 -11.59 -10.96 -14.85
CA GLU A 98 -12.20 -10.60 -16.13
C GLU A 98 -13.17 -9.43 -15.92
N GLY A 99 -13.17 -8.48 -16.86
CA GLY A 99 -14.07 -7.33 -16.84
C GLY A 99 -13.74 -6.25 -15.81
N VAL A 100 -14.67 -5.31 -15.63
CA VAL A 100 -14.50 -4.14 -14.75
C VAL A 100 -14.85 -4.51 -13.31
N ARG A 101 -13.92 -4.28 -12.38
CA ARG A 101 -14.14 -4.45 -10.93
C ARG A 101 -14.41 -3.13 -10.21
N PRO A 102 -15.09 -3.14 -9.05
CA PRO A 102 -15.18 -1.97 -8.17
C PRO A 102 -13.79 -1.52 -7.71
N ARG A 103 -13.71 -0.29 -7.19
CA ARG A 103 -12.50 0.17 -6.49
C ARG A 103 -12.47 -0.49 -5.11
N SER A 104 -11.68 -1.56 -5.00
CA SER A 104 -11.67 -2.47 -3.84
C SER A 104 -10.29 -2.60 -3.20
N HIS A 105 -9.34 -1.76 -3.59
CA HIS A 105 -7.97 -1.77 -3.08
C HIS A 105 -7.58 -0.36 -2.68
N GLN A 106 -7.01 -0.18 -1.51
CA GLN A 106 -6.44 1.10 -1.08
C GLN A 106 -4.96 1.11 -1.41
N ILE A 107 -4.49 2.22 -1.97
CA ILE A 107 -3.07 2.52 -2.19
C ILE A 107 -2.79 3.93 -1.70
N LEU A 108 -1.51 4.27 -1.58
CA LEU A 108 -1.06 5.59 -1.15
C LEU A 108 -0.24 6.25 -2.25
N LEU A 109 -0.33 7.58 -2.32
CA LEU A 109 0.54 8.42 -3.12
C LEU A 109 1.30 9.35 -2.17
N VAL A 110 2.62 9.23 -2.15
CA VAL A 110 3.50 10.04 -1.31
C VAL A 110 4.21 11.10 -2.15
N HIS A 111 4.16 12.33 -1.67
CA HIS A 111 4.84 13.47 -2.29
C HIS A 111 6.15 13.79 -1.55
N LEU A 112 7.24 13.89 -2.29
CA LEU A 112 8.56 14.31 -1.82
C LEU A 112 9.07 15.44 -2.72
N GLY A 113 8.74 16.68 -2.35
CA GLY A 113 8.89 17.82 -3.26
C GLY A 113 7.99 17.67 -4.48
N GLU A 114 8.57 17.74 -5.68
CA GLU A 114 7.86 17.51 -6.95
C GLU A 114 7.72 16.02 -7.30
N ALA A 115 8.51 15.15 -6.65
CA ALA A 115 8.48 13.72 -6.90
C ALA A 115 7.25 13.07 -6.25
N ARG A 116 6.66 12.11 -6.95
CA ARG A 116 5.46 11.37 -6.54
C ARG A 116 5.73 9.88 -6.57
N TRP A 117 5.35 9.17 -5.52
CA TRP A 117 5.63 7.75 -5.33
C TRP A 117 4.36 7.00 -4.99
N LEU A 118 4.04 5.98 -5.78
CA LEU A 118 3.02 4.99 -5.45
C LEU A 118 3.56 4.10 -4.32
N VAL A 119 2.79 4.00 -3.25
CA VAL A 119 3.12 3.24 -2.05
C VAL A 119 1.98 2.27 -1.77
N ASP A 120 2.33 1.00 -1.64
CA ASP A 120 1.37 -0.07 -1.39
C ASP A 120 2.06 -1.20 -0.61
N VAL A 121 1.64 -1.41 0.63
CA VAL A 121 2.13 -2.46 1.55
C VAL A 121 1.04 -3.49 1.86
N GLY A 122 -0.01 -3.55 1.02
CA GLY A 122 -1.19 -4.34 1.33
C GLY A 122 -1.89 -4.96 0.13
N PHE A 123 -1.20 -5.14 -0.99
CA PHE A 123 -1.79 -5.84 -2.15
C PHE A 123 -1.75 -7.36 -1.97
N GLY A 124 -0.81 -7.87 -1.17
CA GLY A 124 -0.65 -9.30 -0.91
C GLY A 124 0.33 -9.95 -1.87
N GLY A 125 -0.08 -11.01 -2.58
CA GLY A 125 0.85 -11.95 -3.21
C GLY A 125 1.79 -11.41 -4.30
N GLN A 126 1.49 -10.27 -4.92
CA GLN A 126 2.29 -9.67 -6.01
C GLN A 126 2.58 -8.18 -5.73
N GLU A 127 2.79 -7.83 -4.47
CA GLU A 127 2.97 -6.43 -4.05
C GLU A 127 4.39 -5.89 -4.31
N PRO A 128 4.54 -4.60 -4.62
CA PRO A 128 5.85 -3.95 -4.64
C PRO A 128 6.54 -4.08 -3.28
N ARG A 129 7.86 -4.21 -3.28
CA ARG A 129 8.70 -4.22 -2.07
C ARG A 129 9.27 -2.84 -1.75
N GLU A 130 9.16 -1.92 -2.69
CA GLU A 130 9.57 -0.54 -2.59
C GLU A 130 8.54 0.39 -3.25
N PRO A 131 8.48 1.67 -2.87
CA PRO A 131 7.70 2.67 -3.58
C PRO A 131 8.04 2.72 -5.07
N VAL A 132 7.02 2.81 -5.90
CA VAL A 132 7.15 2.90 -7.36
C VAL A 132 7.04 4.37 -7.76
N PRO A 133 8.01 4.96 -8.48
CA PRO A 133 7.88 6.34 -8.96
C PRO A 133 6.66 6.46 -9.88
N LEU A 134 5.93 7.57 -9.78
CA LEU A 134 4.76 7.83 -10.64
C LEU A 134 5.17 8.29 -12.04
N THR A 135 6.00 7.48 -12.71
CA THR A 135 6.52 7.69 -14.07
C THR A 135 6.03 6.57 -14.97
N VAL A 136 5.31 6.91 -16.03
CA VAL A 136 4.80 5.93 -17.00
C VAL A 136 5.93 5.41 -17.90
N GLY A 137 5.94 4.10 -18.14
CA GLY A 137 6.85 3.43 -19.06
C GLY A 137 8.20 3.03 -18.45
N GLU A 138 8.51 3.49 -17.24
CA GLU A 138 9.77 3.15 -16.58
C GLU A 138 9.65 1.80 -15.86
N GLU A 139 10.55 0.86 -16.17
CA GLU A 139 10.66 -0.41 -15.46
C GLU A 139 11.39 -0.21 -14.13
N GLN A 140 10.85 -0.83 -13.07
CA GLN A 140 11.30 -0.73 -11.69
C GLN A 140 11.66 -2.13 -11.18
N PRO A 141 12.93 -2.55 -11.27
CA PRO A 141 13.39 -3.79 -10.67
C PRO A 141 13.33 -3.70 -9.13
N GLN A 142 12.69 -4.66 -8.49
CA GLN A 142 12.57 -4.76 -7.03
C GLN A 142 12.86 -6.18 -6.58
N GLY A 143 14.15 -6.48 -6.36
CA GLY A 143 14.60 -7.85 -6.13
C GLY A 143 14.38 -8.74 -7.38
N PRO A 144 13.70 -9.89 -7.27
CA PRO A 144 13.40 -10.74 -8.43
C PRO A 144 12.26 -10.20 -9.30
N ASP A 145 11.48 -9.27 -8.76
CA ASP A 145 10.25 -8.77 -9.37
C ASP A 145 10.55 -7.52 -10.22
N ARG A 146 9.75 -7.26 -11.24
CA ARG A 146 9.83 -6.02 -12.03
C ARG A 146 8.44 -5.41 -12.18
N PHE A 147 8.35 -4.14 -11.84
CA PHE A 147 7.10 -3.37 -11.93
C PHE A 147 7.21 -2.28 -12.99
N ARG A 148 6.08 -1.81 -13.51
CA ARG A 148 6.01 -0.57 -14.29
C ARG A 148 4.61 0.02 -14.21
N LEU A 149 4.54 1.33 -14.46
CA LEU A 149 3.26 2.01 -14.71
C LEU A 149 3.03 2.15 -16.21
N VAL A 150 1.81 1.86 -16.67
CA VAL A 150 1.36 2.15 -18.03
C VAL A 150 0.05 2.95 -17.99
N THR A 151 -0.27 3.64 -19.08
CA THR A 151 -1.57 4.33 -19.23
C THR A 151 -2.61 3.34 -19.74
N GLY A 152 -3.75 3.25 -19.05
CA GLY A 152 -4.90 2.47 -19.46
C GLY A 152 -5.78 3.17 -20.48
N GLU A 153 -6.81 2.48 -20.96
CA GLU A 153 -7.71 2.97 -22.02
C GLU A 153 -8.60 4.14 -21.59
N ARG A 154 -8.77 4.38 -20.28
CA ARG A 154 -9.58 5.47 -19.71
C ARG A 154 -8.70 6.54 -19.05
N ASP A 155 -7.47 6.70 -19.55
CA ASP A 155 -6.45 7.61 -19.02
C ASP A 155 -6.12 7.35 -17.53
N GLU A 156 -6.35 6.12 -17.04
CA GLU A 156 -5.95 5.72 -15.70
C GLU A 156 -4.53 5.16 -15.66
N TYR A 157 -3.92 5.12 -14.47
CA TYR A 157 -2.66 4.41 -14.27
C TYR A 157 -2.93 2.92 -14.09
N LEU A 158 -2.07 2.09 -14.68
CA LEU A 158 -2.04 0.64 -14.48
C LEU A 158 -0.70 0.24 -13.89
N LEU A 159 -0.71 -0.34 -12.70
CA LEU A 159 0.48 -1.03 -12.19
C LEU A 159 0.54 -2.43 -12.79
N GLN A 160 1.67 -2.74 -13.43
CA GLN A 160 1.95 -4.07 -13.96
C GLN A 160 3.15 -4.70 -13.24
N CYS A 161 3.12 -6.03 -13.11
CA CYS A 161 4.26 -6.83 -12.69
C CYS A 161 4.63 -7.83 -13.80
N ALA A 162 5.92 -8.08 -13.99
CA ALA A 162 6.40 -9.13 -14.89
C ALA A 162 6.28 -10.50 -14.22
N ILE A 163 5.34 -11.34 -14.69
CA ILE A 163 5.07 -12.69 -14.19
C ILE A 163 5.21 -13.66 -15.35
N ASP A 164 6.00 -14.72 -15.19
CA ASP A 164 6.25 -15.74 -16.23
C ASP A 164 6.65 -15.17 -17.60
N GLY A 165 7.43 -14.08 -17.59
CA GLY A 165 7.91 -13.40 -18.80
C GLY A 165 6.89 -12.47 -19.47
N ALA A 166 5.69 -12.32 -18.92
CA ALA A 166 4.65 -11.43 -19.42
C ALA A 166 4.29 -10.31 -18.43
N TRP A 167 3.93 -9.14 -18.96
CA TRP A 167 3.42 -8.05 -18.13
C TRP A 167 1.96 -8.30 -17.76
N THR A 168 1.71 -8.47 -16.47
CA THR A 168 0.38 -8.73 -15.91
C THR A 168 -0.14 -7.48 -15.20
N ASN A 169 -1.37 -7.08 -15.51
CA ASN A 169 -2.06 -5.99 -14.82
C ASN A 169 -2.39 -6.39 -13.38
N LEU A 170 -1.88 -5.63 -12.40
CA LEU A 170 -2.22 -5.82 -10.99
C LEU A 170 -3.48 -5.07 -10.63
N TYR A 171 -3.47 -3.74 -10.82
CA TYR A 171 -4.60 -2.87 -10.54
C TYR A 171 -4.53 -1.56 -11.34
N SER A 172 -5.67 -0.89 -11.44
CA SER A 172 -5.79 0.42 -12.07
C SER A 172 -6.28 1.49 -11.11
N PHE A 173 -5.79 2.73 -11.24
CA PHE A 173 -6.15 3.83 -10.32
C PHE A 173 -6.11 5.20 -11.00
N THR A 174 -6.87 6.13 -10.43
CA THR A 174 -6.81 7.57 -10.76
C THR A 174 -6.23 8.31 -9.56
N LEU A 175 -5.90 9.60 -9.74
CA LEU A 175 -5.30 10.43 -8.68
C LEU A 175 -6.35 11.15 -7.82
N ASP A 176 -7.63 10.79 -7.96
CA ASP A 176 -8.71 11.34 -7.16
C ASP A 176 -8.55 10.90 -5.69
N PRO A 177 -8.38 11.84 -4.75
CA PRO A 177 -8.23 11.50 -3.34
C PRO A 177 -9.48 10.77 -2.82
N TRP A 178 -9.24 9.74 -2.01
CA TRP A 178 -10.26 9.08 -1.19
C TRP A 178 -10.10 9.50 0.26
N LEU A 179 -11.21 9.83 0.90
CA LEU A 179 -11.26 10.14 2.32
C LEU A 179 -11.35 8.85 3.14
N PRO A 180 -10.94 8.84 4.42
CA PRO A 180 -11.05 7.67 5.28
C PRO A 180 -12.45 7.04 5.31
N ILE A 181 -13.51 7.86 5.23
CA ILE A 181 -14.90 7.39 5.22
C ILE A 181 -15.27 6.60 3.96
N ASP A 182 -14.63 6.86 2.83
CA ASP A 182 -14.91 6.16 1.57
C ASP A 182 -14.49 4.68 1.66
N PHE A 183 -13.41 4.41 2.38
CA PHE A 183 -12.91 3.05 2.61
C PHE A 183 -13.80 2.24 3.56
N ALA A 184 -14.53 2.90 4.47
CA ALA A 184 -15.45 2.21 5.36
C ALA A 184 -16.61 1.53 4.60
N PHE A 185 -16.96 2.03 3.41
CA PHE A 185 -17.97 1.41 2.54
C PHE A 185 -17.38 0.29 1.66
N ALA A 186 -16.10 0.42 1.26
CA ALA A 186 -15.43 -0.55 0.40
C ALA A 186 -14.88 -1.77 1.16
N ASN A 187 -14.69 -1.63 2.47
CA ASN A 187 -14.13 -2.61 3.41
C ASN A 187 -15.00 -3.85 3.62
#